data_AF-A0A139PKR7-F1
#
_entry.id   AF-A0A139PKR7-F1
#
_cell.length_a   1.000
_cell.length_b   1.000
_cell.length_c   1.000
_cell.angle_alpha   90.00
_cell.angle_beta   90.00
_cell.angle_gamma   90.00
#
_symmetry.space_group_name_H-M   'P 1'
#
loop_
_entity.id
_entity.type
_entity.pdbx_description
1 polymer ?
#
loop_
_entity_poly.entity_id
_entity_poly.type
_entity_poly.pdbx_seq_one_letter_code
_entity_poly.pdbx_strand_id
1 'polypeptide(L)'
;MSEIKWIKITTDVFDDEKICLIDALPDHDAILVIWFKILVLAGKLNKNGVLAISPNLVYTDEMLANRFQRPLNTVRMALGIFERFGMIEVIEGVITLPNWEKHQNVDGMEKIKEQTRNRVAKYRKKQKNLALGNVTGNVTVTDGNALEEDKEKNKNRLDKDKNKRRITTTNSSSGQENILELFQSEFRRLLSGFEIEEINHLLNENDVDLVKEALKTAINSGKPNIKYIGGILRNWEMNNVTTVEQVRQSEKKNKDKKAEQEAKDEWGY
;
A
#
# COMPACT_ATOMS: atom_id res chain seq x y z
N MET A 1 -19.12 11.42 -6.60
CA MET A 1 -18.18 11.27 -5.46
C MET A 1 -17.12 10.26 -5.87
N SER A 2 -15.87 10.43 -5.45
CA SER A 2 -14.79 9.47 -5.72
C SER A 2 -15.10 8.13 -5.06
N GLU A 3 -14.99 7.04 -5.81
CA GLU A 3 -15.21 5.66 -5.34
C GLU A 3 -14.20 5.29 -4.24
N ILE A 4 -14.70 4.76 -3.12
CA ILE A 4 -13.84 4.24 -2.05
C ILE A 4 -13.32 2.86 -2.47
N LYS A 5 -12.00 2.74 -2.60
CA LYS A 5 -11.32 1.53 -3.09
C LYS A 5 -10.86 0.57 -1.98
N TRP A 6 -10.80 1.03 -0.72
CA TRP A 6 -10.28 0.23 0.39
C TRP A 6 -10.92 0.64 1.73
N ILE A 7 -10.92 -0.30 2.67
CA ILE A 7 -11.21 -0.10 4.10
C ILE A 7 -9.97 -0.54 4.91
N LYS A 8 -9.77 0.05 6.09
CA LYS A 8 -8.70 -0.37 7.01
C LYS A 8 -9.25 -1.44 7.94
N ILE A 9 -8.47 -2.51 8.13
CA ILE A 9 -8.73 -3.58 9.09
C ILE A 9 -7.47 -3.68 9.96
N THR A 10 -7.64 -3.82 11.27
CA THR A 10 -6.52 -3.96 12.19
C THR A 10 -5.91 -5.35 12.06
N THR A 11 -4.62 -5.49 12.33
CA THR A 11 -3.90 -6.77 12.17
C THR A 11 -4.26 -7.79 13.25
N ASP A 12 -4.78 -7.32 14.38
CA ASP A 12 -5.24 -8.05 15.55
C ASP A 12 -6.77 -8.31 15.52
N VAL A 13 -7.42 -8.16 14.35
CA VAL A 13 -8.88 -8.32 14.25
C VAL A 13 -9.38 -9.68 14.74
N PHE A 14 -8.55 -10.72 14.65
CA PHE A 14 -8.89 -12.07 15.11
C PHE A 14 -8.63 -12.29 16.61
N ASP A 15 -7.94 -11.35 17.26
CA ASP A 15 -7.72 -11.35 18.71
C ASP A 15 -8.85 -10.60 19.46
N ASP A 16 -9.78 -9.96 18.73
CA ASP A 16 -10.94 -9.29 19.32
C ASP A 16 -11.87 -10.31 20.00
N GLU A 17 -12.22 -10.04 21.26
CA GLU A 17 -13.03 -10.95 22.08
C GLU A 17 -14.34 -11.37 21.39
N LYS A 18 -15.00 -10.46 20.65
CA LYS A 18 -16.26 -10.77 19.95
C LYS A 18 -16.02 -11.66 18.75
N ILE A 19 -14.90 -11.45 18.03
CA ILE A 19 -14.49 -12.33 16.93
C ILE A 19 -14.14 -13.73 17.46
N CYS A 20 -13.42 -13.83 18.58
CA CYS A 20 -13.16 -15.12 19.24
C CYS A 20 -14.45 -15.82 19.68
N LEU A 21 -15.43 -15.07 20.22
CA LEU A 21 -16.73 -15.62 20.59
C LEU A 21 -17.53 -16.10 19.38
N ILE A 22 -17.43 -15.43 18.23
CA ILE A 22 -18.03 -15.90 16.97
C ILE A 22 -17.35 -17.18 16.50
N ASP A 23 -16.02 -17.27 16.62
CA ASP A 23 -15.24 -18.44 16.19
C ASP A 23 -15.61 -19.73 16.96
N ALA A 24 -16.10 -19.56 18.19
CA ALA A 24 -16.62 -20.66 19.01
C ALA A 24 -18.03 -21.14 18.62
N LEU A 25 -18.74 -20.44 17.71
CA LEU A 25 -20.08 -20.81 17.27
C LEU A 25 -20.08 -21.83 16.12
N PRO A 26 -21.17 -22.61 15.95
CA PRO A 26 -21.37 -23.37 14.73
C PRO A 26 -21.48 -22.42 13.52
N ASP A 27 -20.97 -22.86 12.37
CA ASP A 27 -20.92 -22.08 11.12
C ASP A 27 -20.20 -20.73 11.24
N HIS A 28 -19.21 -20.62 12.15
CA HIS A 28 -18.41 -19.40 12.37
C HIS A 28 -17.83 -18.82 11.07
N ASP A 29 -17.32 -19.66 10.17
CA ASP A 29 -16.83 -19.23 8.85
C ASP A 29 -17.86 -18.41 8.07
N ALA A 30 -19.13 -18.85 8.07
CA ALA A 30 -20.19 -18.15 7.35
C ALA A 30 -20.51 -16.81 8.03
N ILE A 31 -20.53 -16.78 9.36
CA ILE A 31 -20.80 -15.57 10.15
C ILE A 31 -19.68 -14.55 9.93
N LEU A 32 -18.41 -14.94 10.09
CA LEU A 32 -17.25 -14.07 9.87
C LEU A 32 -17.20 -13.52 8.44
N VAL A 33 -17.48 -14.35 7.44
CA VAL A 33 -17.57 -13.88 6.04
C VAL A 33 -18.68 -12.84 5.87
N ILE A 34 -19.84 -13.02 6.51
CA ILE A 34 -20.91 -12.02 6.47
C ILE A 34 -20.46 -10.72 7.14
N TRP A 35 -19.77 -10.79 8.28
CA TRP A 35 -19.22 -9.62 8.98
C TRP A 35 -18.30 -8.79 8.06
N PHE A 36 -17.30 -9.43 7.44
CA PHE A 36 -16.41 -8.72 6.52
C PHE A 36 -17.13 -8.18 5.27
N LYS A 37 -18.16 -8.88 4.76
CA LYS A 37 -18.99 -8.35 3.66
C LYS A 37 -19.80 -7.12 4.07
N ILE A 38 -20.27 -7.05 5.32
CA ILE A 38 -20.92 -5.86 5.88
C ILE A 38 -19.93 -4.69 5.97
N LEU A 39 -18.71 -4.91 6.48
CA LEU A 39 -17.66 -3.89 6.54
C LEU A 39 -17.34 -3.31 5.16
N VAL A 40 -17.19 -4.18 4.15
CA VAL A 40 -16.93 -3.75 2.76
C VAL A 40 -18.13 -2.99 2.18
N LEU A 41 -19.36 -3.42 2.47
CA LEU A 41 -20.57 -2.73 2.06
C LEU A 41 -20.64 -1.32 2.67
N ALA A 42 -20.42 -1.19 3.99
CA ALA A 42 -20.40 0.10 4.68
C ALA A 42 -19.34 1.04 4.10
N GLY A 43 -18.13 0.52 3.83
CA GLY A 43 -17.06 1.27 3.16
C GLY A 43 -17.44 1.74 1.76
N LYS A 44 -18.11 0.90 0.97
CA LYS A 44 -18.58 1.26 -0.38
C LYS A 44 -19.69 2.31 -0.36
N LEU A 45 -20.60 2.24 0.61
CA LEU A 45 -21.68 3.21 0.76
C LEU A 45 -21.15 4.57 1.21
N ASN A 46 -20.12 4.57 2.07
CA ASN A 46 -19.51 5.78 2.60
C ASN A 46 -20.52 6.69 3.32
N LYS A 47 -21.41 6.10 4.11
CA LYS A 47 -22.49 6.79 4.84
C LYS A 47 -22.34 6.63 6.36
N ASN A 48 -21.13 6.82 6.87
CA ASN A 48 -20.80 6.72 8.29
C ASN A 48 -21.35 5.44 8.98
N GLY A 49 -21.15 4.28 8.35
CA GLY A 49 -21.62 3.00 8.89
C GLY A 49 -23.11 2.70 8.68
N VAL A 50 -23.89 3.58 8.05
CA VAL A 50 -25.31 3.33 7.75
C VAL A 50 -25.46 2.47 6.50
N LEU A 51 -26.12 1.32 6.62
CA LEU A 51 -26.42 0.42 5.51
C LEU A 51 -27.70 0.85 4.77
N ALA A 52 -27.61 1.94 4.03
CA ALA A 52 -28.69 2.43 3.17
C ALA A 52 -28.23 2.67 1.72
N ILE A 53 -29.02 2.22 0.74
CA ILE A 53 -28.79 2.52 -0.69
C ILE A 53 -29.10 3.98 -0.97
N SER A 54 -30.25 4.45 -0.48
CA SER A 54 -30.77 5.81 -0.61
C SER A 54 -31.43 6.23 0.70
N PRO A 55 -31.73 7.52 0.93
CA PRO A 55 -32.38 7.97 2.17
C PRO A 55 -33.67 7.22 2.52
N ASN A 56 -34.40 6.77 1.50
CA ASN A 56 -35.67 6.05 1.66
C ASN A 56 -35.55 4.53 1.41
N LEU A 57 -34.34 4.02 1.16
CA LEU A 57 -34.12 2.61 0.83
C LEU A 57 -32.94 2.04 1.63
N VAL A 58 -33.29 1.29 2.66
CA VAL A 58 -32.34 0.61 3.56
C VAL A 58 -32.13 -0.84 3.16
N TYR A 59 -30.98 -1.40 3.53
CA TYR A 59 -30.72 -2.81 3.27
C TYR A 59 -31.53 -3.69 4.24
N THR A 60 -32.41 -4.52 3.69
CA THR A 60 -33.07 -5.59 4.45
C THR A 60 -32.21 -6.84 4.51
N ASP A 61 -32.51 -7.73 5.43
CA ASP A 61 -31.92 -9.07 5.53
C ASP A 61 -32.02 -9.88 4.22
N GLU A 62 -33.14 -9.80 3.50
CA GLU A 62 -33.34 -10.42 2.19
C GLU A 62 -32.41 -9.85 1.12
N MET A 63 -32.26 -8.52 1.10
CA MET A 63 -31.34 -7.85 0.19
C MET A 63 -29.89 -8.22 0.49
N LEU A 64 -29.54 -8.33 1.77
CA LEU A 64 -28.20 -8.74 2.22
C LEU A 64 -27.94 -10.22 1.89
N ALA A 65 -28.91 -11.11 2.08
CA ALA A 65 -28.80 -12.53 1.71
C ALA A 65 -28.48 -12.73 0.23
N ASN A 66 -29.23 -12.06 -0.64
CA ASN A 66 -28.99 -12.07 -2.08
C ASN A 66 -27.62 -11.51 -2.44
N ARG A 67 -27.25 -10.36 -1.85
CA ARG A 67 -25.97 -9.70 -2.13
C ARG A 67 -24.78 -10.51 -1.64
N PHE A 68 -24.91 -11.15 -0.49
CA PHE A 68 -23.84 -11.94 0.13
C PHE A 68 -23.79 -13.37 -0.39
N GLN A 69 -24.76 -13.79 -1.20
CA GLN A 69 -24.89 -15.15 -1.71
C GLN A 69 -24.83 -16.16 -0.56
N ARG A 70 -25.67 -15.91 0.46
CA ARG A 70 -25.82 -16.75 1.65
C ARG A 70 -27.30 -17.03 1.89
N PRO A 71 -27.64 -18.18 2.51
CA PRO A 71 -29.01 -18.47 2.89
C PRO A 71 -29.58 -17.37 3.79
N LEU A 72 -30.84 -17.00 3.58
CA LEU A 72 -31.53 -15.96 4.35
C LEU A 72 -31.44 -16.21 5.86
N ASN A 73 -31.65 -17.45 6.28
CA ASN A 73 -31.59 -17.82 7.70
C ASN A 73 -30.18 -17.64 8.29
N THR A 74 -29.13 -17.93 7.53
CA THR A 74 -27.74 -17.69 7.95
C THR A 74 -27.47 -16.19 8.11
N VAL A 75 -27.99 -15.36 7.20
CA VAL A 75 -27.84 -13.90 7.31
C VAL A 75 -28.63 -13.34 8.51
N ARG A 76 -29.87 -13.78 8.72
CA ARG A 76 -30.67 -13.40 9.90
C ARG A 76 -29.99 -13.78 11.20
N MET A 77 -29.47 -15.01 11.27
CA MET A 77 -28.72 -15.49 12.42
C MET A 77 -27.47 -14.63 12.69
N ALA A 78 -26.67 -14.36 11.65
CA ALA A 78 -25.47 -13.53 11.76
C ALA A 78 -25.80 -12.10 12.21
N LEU A 79 -26.81 -11.46 11.62
CA LEU A 79 -27.27 -10.13 12.03
C LEU A 79 -27.71 -10.11 13.51
N GLY A 80 -28.44 -11.13 13.96
CA GLY A 80 -28.83 -11.25 15.37
C GLY A 80 -27.64 -11.43 16.31
N ILE A 81 -26.60 -12.15 15.90
CA ILE A 81 -25.35 -12.29 16.67
C ILE A 81 -24.63 -10.94 16.75
N PHE A 82 -24.48 -10.25 15.62
CA PHE A 82 -23.82 -8.94 15.58
C PHE A 82 -24.55 -7.90 16.41
N GLU A 83 -25.89 -7.89 16.38
CA GLU A 83 -26.71 -7.01 17.21
C GLU A 83 -26.50 -7.31 18.70
N ARG A 84 -26.57 -8.59 19.10
CA ARG A 84 -26.31 -9.02 20.49
C ARG A 84 -24.93 -8.65 20.98
N PHE A 85 -23.92 -8.71 20.12
CA PHE A 85 -22.54 -8.34 20.46
C PHE A 85 -22.27 -6.84 20.31
N GLY A 86 -23.28 -6.03 19.94
CA GLY A 86 -23.12 -4.59 19.72
C GLY A 86 -22.13 -4.26 18.60
N MET A 87 -22.02 -5.14 17.61
CA MET A 87 -21.23 -4.94 16.38
C MET A 87 -22.06 -4.21 15.31
N ILE A 88 -23.39 -4.35 15.37
CA ILE A 88 -24.35 -3.54 14.61
C ILE A 88 -25.45 -3.06 15.56
N GLU A 89 -26.17 -2.02 15.16
CA GLU A 89 -27.40 -1.56 15.78
C GLU A 89 -28.51 -1.52 14.73
N VAL A 90 -29.74 -1.87 15.11
CA VAL A 90 -30.91 -1.79 14.23
C VAL A 90 -31.89 -0.78 14.82
N ILE A 91 -31.97 0.40 14.22
CA ILE A 91 -32.85 1.49 14.67
C ILE A 91 -33.91 1.69 13.59
N GLU A 92 -35.19 1.46 13.93
CA GLU A 92 -36.31 1.59 12.99
C GLU A 92 -36.13 0.77 11.69
N GLY A 93 -35.47 -0.39 11.79
CA GLY A 93 -35.16 -1.25 10.64
C GLY A 93 -33.92 -0.82 9.83
N VAL A 94 -33.23 0.25 10.25
CA VAL A 94 -31.98 0.70 9.65
C VAL A 94 -30.80 0.06 10.38
N ILE A 95 -29.99 -0.71 9.65
CA ILE A 95 -28.76 -1.30 10.17
C ILE A 95 -27.63 -0.27 10.14
N THR A 96 -27.02 -0.02 11.30
CA THR A 96 -25.88 0.88 11.47
C THR A 96 -24.71 0.15 12.13
N LEU A 97 -23.49 0.58 11.82
CA LEU A 97 -22.27 0.09 12.45
C LEU A 97 -21.79 1.12 13.49
N PRO A 98 -21.85 0.80 14.81
CA PRO A 98 -21.35 1.68 15.85
C PRO A 98 -19.86 1.96 15.67
N ASN A 99 -19.40 3.15 16.07
CA ASN A 99 -17.99 3.54 16.04
C ASN A 99 -17.30 3.39 14.65
N TRP A 100 -18.07 3.45 13.56
CA TRP A 100 -17.55 3.31 12.18
C TRP A 100 -16.42 4.31 11.85
N GLU A 101 -16.43 5.47 12.48
CA GLU A 101 -15.40 6.51 12.35
C GLU A 101 -13.99 6.01 12.68
N LYS A 102 -13.83 4.98 13.52
CA LYS A 102 -12.52 4.37 13.80
C LYS A 102 -11.98 3.55 12.63
N HIS A 103 -12.86 2.96 11.83
CA HIS A 103 -12.50 2.16 10.65
C HIS A 103 -12.30 3.01 9.40
N GLN A 104 -12.71 4.28 9.43
CA GLN A 104 -12.62 5.19 8.31
C GLN A 104 -11.71 6.38 8.64
N ASN A 105 -10.63 6.55 7.87
CA ASN A 105 -9.76 7.73 7.99
C ASN A 105 -10.42 8.98 7.37
N VAL A 106 -11.54 9.43 7.94
CA VAL A 106 -12.36 10.56 7.45
C VAL A 106 -11.50 11.84 7.37
N ASP A 107 -10.73 12.13 8.41
CA ASP A 107 -9.86 13.31 8.50
C ASP A 107 -8.75 13.35 7.45
N GLY A 108 -8.13 12.19 7.16
CA GLY A 108 -7.12 12.10 6.11
C GLY A 108 -7.70 12.37 4.72
N MET A 109 -8.92 11.91 4.47
CA MET A 109 -9.59 12.04 3.17
C MET A 109 -10.13 13.45 2.93
N GLU A 110 -10.64 14.12 3.97
CA GLU A 110 -11.05 15.52 3.90
C GLU A 110 -9.86 16.44 3.63
N LYS A 111 -8.73 16.21 4.32
CA LYS A 111 -7.46 16.90 4.05
C LYS A 111 -6.99 16.71 2.61
N ILE A 112 -7.08 15.50 2.05
CA ILE A 112 -6.72 15.23 0.65
C ILE A 112 -7.67 15.96 -0.33
N LYS A 113 -8.98 15.97 -0.06
CA LYS A 113 -9.97 16.70 -0.86
C LYS A 113 -9.72 18.20 -0.82
N GLU A 114 -9.40 18.74 0.34
CA GLU A 114 -9.08 20.15 0.52
C GLU A 114 -7.78 20.56 -0.17
N GLN A 115 -6.72 19.76 -0.01
CA GLN A 115 -5.45 19.95 -0.72
C GLN A 115 -5.64 19.91 -2.25
N THR A 116 -6.47 18.97 -2.75
CA THR A 116 -6.79 18.88 -4.17
C THR A 116 -7.58 20.11 -4.65
N ARG A 117 -8.59 20.56 -3.89
CA ARG A 117 -9.34 21.80 -4.17
C ARG A 117 -8.40 23.02 -4.23
N ASN A 118 -7.51 23.15 -3.24
CA ASN A 118 -6.56 24.27 -3.15
C ASN A 118 -5.54 24.23 -4.29
N ARG A 119 -5.05 23.05 -4.67
CA ARG A 119 -4.12 22.88 -5.81
C ARG A 119 -4.78 23.30 -7.13
N VAL A 120 -6.00 22.84 -7.39
CA VAL A 120 -6.76 23.19 -8.61
C VAL A 120 -7.10 24.69 -8.63
N ALA A 121 -7.46 25.28 -7.49
CA ALA A 121 -7.70 26.71 -7.38
C ALA A 121 -6.43 27.55 -7.68
N LYS A 122 -5.28 27.14 -7.14
CA LYS A 122 -3.98 27.78 -7.44
C LYS A 122 -3.61 27.66 -8.91
N TYR A 123 -3.81 26.49 -9.53
CA TYR A 123 -3.57 26.29 -10.96
C TYR A 123 -4.45 27.20 -11.83
N ARG A 124 -5.77 27.26 -11.54
CA ARG A 124 -6.71 28.14 -12.25
C ARG A 124 -6.35 29.62 -12.11
N LYS A 125 -5.92 30.07 -10.92
CA LYS A 125 -5.43 31.44 -10.70
C LYS A 125 -4.16 31.73 -11.49
N LYS A 126 -3.21 30.79 -11.52
CA LYS A 126 -1.95 30.93 -12.28
C LYS A 126 -2.23 31.06 -13.77
N GLN A 127 -3.10 30.22 -14.34
CA GLN A 127 -3.53 30.35 -15.74
C GLN A 127 -4.26 31.66 -16.03
N LYS A 128 -5.17 32.12 -15.15
CA LYS A 128 -5.81 33.44 -15.32
C LYS A 128 -4.82 34.59 -15.27
N ASN A 129 -3.82 34.55 -14.38
CA ASN A 129 -2.79 35.58 -14.29
C ASN A 129 -1.85 35.59 -15.51
N LEU A 130 -1.52 34.43 -16.08
CA LEU A 130 -0.79 34.32 -17.34
C LEU A 130 -1.59 34.89 -18.53
N ALA A 131 -2.92 34.76 -18.52
CA ALA A 131 -3.79 35.33 -19.54
C ALA A 131 -4.04 36.85 -19.37
N LEU A 132 -3.77 37.42 -18.19
CA LEU A 132 -4.00 38.83 -17.85
C LEU A 132 -2.72 39.67 -17.72
N GLY A 133 -1.53 39.06 -17.78
CA GLY A 133 -0.25 39.73 -17.59
C GLY A 133 0.29 40.40 -18.86
N ASN A 134 0.44 41.73 -18.83
CA ASN A 134 1.18 42.50 -19.83
C ASN A 134 2.61 41.96 -20.00
N VAL A 135 2.98 41.65 -21.25
CA VAL A 135 4.32 41.23 -21.66
C VAL A 135 5.27 42.42 -21.55
N THR A 136 6.05 42.49 -20.47
CA THR A 136 7.31 43.25 -20.43
C THR A 136 8.29 42.52 -19.52
N GLY A 137 9.45 42.11 -20.06
CA GLY A 137 10.58 41.66 -19.25
C GLY A 137 11.33 40.44 -19.78
N ASN A 138 12.34 40.71 -20.60
CA ASN A 138 13.49 39.89 -21.02
C ASN A 138 13.27 38.46 -21.58
N VAL A 139 13.35 38.43 -22.90
CA VAL A 139 13.73 37.28 -23.72
C VAL A 139 15.11 36.79 -23.29
N THR A 140 15.19 35.57 -22.76
CA THR A 140 16.37 34.73 -22.96
C THR A 140 15.90 33.60 -23.88
N VAL A 141 16.30 33.68 -25.15
CA VAL A 141 16.03 32.63 -26.14
C VAL A 141 16.74 31.37 -25.68
N THR A 142 15.99 30.30 -25.47
CA THR A 142 16.53 28.95 -25.60
C THR A 142 15.64 28.25 -26.63
N ASP A 143 16.15 28.15 -27.84
CA ASP A 143 15.52 27.46 -28.95
C ASP A 143 15.43 25.96 -28.66
N GLY A 144 14.22 25.42 -28.77
CA GLY A 144 13.95 23.99 -28.60
C GLY A 144 12.46 23.67 -28.45
N ASN A 145 11.62 24.18 -29.35
CA ASN A 145 10.21 23.78 -29.44
C ASN A 145 10.07 22.38 -30.06
N ALA A 146 9.41 21.46 -29.36
CA ALA A 146 8.65 20.38 -30.01
C ALA A 146 7.52 19.89 -29.07
N LEU A 147 6.32 20.41 -29.34
CA LEU A 147 4.98 19.89 -29.03
C LEU A 147 4.74 19.18 -27.68
N GLU A 148 4.02 19.89 -26.81
CA GLU A 148 2.98 19.26 -25.97
C GLU A 148 1.96 18.56 -26.89
N GLU A 149 1.99 17.23 -26.95
CA GLU A 149 0.82 16.44 -27.37
C GLU A 149 0.03 16.05 -26.12
N ASP A 150 -1.04 16.80 -25.88
CA ASP A 150 -2.24 16.29 -25.22
C ASP A 150 -2.70 15.01 -25.93
N LYS A 151 -2.39 13.85 -25.34
CA LYS A 151 -3.10 12.60 -25.61
C LYS A 151 -3.86 12.18 -24.37
N GLU A 152 -4.96 12.89 -24.16
CA GLU A 152 -6.17 12.39 -23.52
C GLU A 152 -6.58 11.08 -24.23
N LYS A 153 -6.07 9.94 -23.76
CA LYS A 153 -6.58 8.61 -24.15
C LYS A 153 -7.36 8.03 -23.00
N ASN A 154 -8.60 8.49 -22.94
CA ASN A 154 -9.75 7.69 -22.53
C ASN A 154 -9.67 6.33 -23.22
N LYS A 155 -9.41 5.25 -22.48
CA LYS A 155 -9.73 3.90 -22.93
C LYS A 155 -10.11 3.04 -21.73
N ASN A 156 -11.42 2.91 -21.55
CA ASN A 156 -12.07 1.70 -21.07
C ASN A 156 -11.23 0.48 -21.45
N ARG A 157 -10.71 -0.26 -20.47
CA ARG A 157 -10.29 -1.64 -20.68
C ARG A 157 -11.36 -2.52 -20.06
N LEU A 158 -12.15 -3.05 -20.98
CA LEU A 158 -13.03 -4.19 -20.83
C LEU A 158 -12.18 -5.36 -20.34
N ASP A 159 -12.34 -5.76 -19.08
CA ASP A 159 -11.75 -7.00 -18.57
C ASP A 159 -12.49 -8.17 -19.21
N LYS A 160 -11.91 -8.64 -20.31
CA LYS A 160 -12.29 -9.89 -20.94
C LYS A 160 -11.56 -11.00 -20.20
N ASP A 161 -12.20 -11.51 -19.16
CA ASP A 161 -11.85 -12.77 -18.53
C ASP A 161 -11.71 -13.85 -19.60
N LYS A 162 -10.45 -14.23 -19.87
CA LYS A 162 -10.11 -15.51 -20.46
C LYS A 162 -9.31 -16.30 -19.45
N ASN A 163 -10.07 -17.02 -18.65
CA ASN A 163 -9.70 -18.28 -18.05
C ASN A 163 -8.82 -19.11 -19.03
N LYS A 164 -7.52 -19.25 -18.73
CA LYS A 164 -6.72 -20.38 -19.20
C LYS A 164 -5.51 -20.65 -18.29
N ARG A 165 -5.78 -21.54 -17.32
CA ARG A 165 -4.96 -22.71 -16.92
C ARG A 165 -3.52 -22.47 -16.43
N ARG A 166 -3.29 -22.92 -15.20
CA ARG A 166 -2.14 -23.73 -14.75
C ARG A 166 -1.27 -24.25 -15.90
N ILE A 167 0.03 -23.99 -15.80
CA ILE A 167 1.22 -24.83 -16.12
C ILE A 167 2.42 -23.91 -15.81
N THR A 168 3.04 -24.01 -14.63
CA THR A 168 4.33 -24.69 -14.43
C THR A 168 5.31 -24.62 -15.60
N THR A 169 6.47 -24.05 -15.27
CA THR A 169 7.82 -24.30 -15.80
C THR A 169 8.34 -23.55 -17.04
N THR A 170 9.49 -22.93 -16.76
CA THR A 170 10.70 -22.69 -17.57
C THR A 170 10.67 -21.61 -18.64
N ASN A 171 11.37 -20.50 -18.37
CA ASN A 171 12.75 -20.35 -18.84
C ASN A 171 13.52 -19.26 -18.06
N SER A 172 14.53 -19.72 -17.30
CA SER A 172 15.87 -19.13 -17.13
C SER A 172 16.02 -17.79 -16.39
N SER A 173 16.15 -17.88 -15.05
CA SER A 173 17.15 -17.16 -14.23
C SER A 173 17.12 -17.71 -12.80
N SER A 174 17.69 -18.89 -12.56
CA SER A 174 17.73 -19.57 -11.25
C SER A 174 18.37 -18.74 -10.11
N GLY A 175 19.07 -17.65 -10.44
CA GLY A 175 19.59 -16.70 -9.46
C GLY A 175 18.60 -15.62 -9.00
N GLN A 176 17.61 -15.26 -9.83
CA GLN A 176 16.69 -14.14 -9.57
C GLN A 176 15.50 -14.54 -8.69
N GLU A 177 15.04 -15.79 -8.77
CA GLU A 177 13.99 -16.29 -7.86
C GLU A 177 14.53 -16.41 -6.42
N ASN A 178 15.78 -16.87 -6.26
CA ASN A 178 16.44 -17.01 -4.96
C ASN A 178 16.69 -15.67 -4.24
N ILE A 179 16.94 -14.58 -4.97
CA ILE A 179 17.23 -13.29 -4.34
C ILE A 179 15.96 -12.62 -3.79
N LEU A 180 14.82 -12.75 -4.48
CA LEU A 180 13.56 -12.21 -3.95
C LEU A 180 13.15 -12.94 -2.67
N GLU A 181 13.30 -14.27 -2.64
CA GLU A 181 13.10 -15.06 -1.42
C GLU A 181 14.05 -14.64 -0.29
N LEU A 182 15.32 -14.37 -0.60
CA LEU A 182 16.29 -13.87 0.38
C LEU A 182 15.82 -12.54 0.99
N PHE A 183 15.42 -11.57 0.17
CA PHE A 183 14.90 -10.29 0.66
C PHE A 183 13.67 -10.47 1.54
N GLN A 184 12.73 -11.35 1.17
CA GLN A 184 11.54 -11.63 1.98
C GLN A 184 11.90 -12.26 3.33
N SER A 185 12.87 -13.20 3.34
CA SER A 185 13.34 -13.86 4.55
C SER A 185 14.01 -12.88 5.52
N GLU A 186 14.87 -12.01 5.01
CA GLU A 186 15.61 -11.04 5.83
C GLU A 186 14.72 -9.90 6.33
N PHE A 187 13.76 -9.45 5.51
CA PHE A 187 12.79 -8.44 5.92
C PHE A 187 11.68 -9.01 6.81
N ARG A 188 11.57 -10.35 6.90
CA ARG A 188 10.51 -11.10 7.58
C ARG A 188 9.10 -10.69 7.16
N ARG A 189 8.94 -10.31 5.89
CA ARG A 189 7.65 -9.92 5.29
C ARG A 189 7.66 -10.15 3.80
N LEU A 190 6.46 -10.17 3.21
CA LEU A 190 6.32 -10.16 1.76
C LEU A 190 6.74 -8.81 1.17
N LEU A 191 7.36 -8.85 0.00
CA LEU A 191 7.68 -7.68 -0.79
C LEU A 191 6.42 -7.21 -1.56
N SER A 192 6.21 -5.90 -1.60
CA SER A 192 5.24 -5.27 -2.50
C SER A 192 5.68 -5.40 -3.96
N GLY A 193 4.74 -5.33 -4.91
CA GLY A 193 5.07 -5.30 -6.33
C GLY A 193 6.06 -4.19 -6.70
N PHE A 194 5.94 -3.01 -6.08
CA PHE A 194 6.89 -1.91 -6.27
C PHE A 194 8.29 -2.23 -5.75
N GLU A 195 8.39 -2.99 -4.65
CA GLU A 195 9.66 -3.39 -4.06
C GLU A 195 10.34 -4.46 -4.92
N ILE A 196 9.55 -5.38 -5.49
CA ILE A 196 10.04 -6.36 -6.45
C ILE A 196 10.58 -5.65 -7.70
N GLU A 197 9.86 -4.65 -8.22
CA GLU A 197 10.34 -3.83 -9.34
C GLU A 197 11.64 -3.10 -9.00
N GLU A 198 11.75 -2.51 -7.81
CA GLU A 198 12.95 -1.80 -7.36
C GLU A 198 14.15 -2.75 -7.16
N ILE A 199 13.93 -3.94 -6.61
CA ILE A 199 14.97 -4.98 -6.49
C ILE A 199 15.41 -5.48 -7.87
N ASN A 200 14.47 -5.70 -8.79
CA ASN A 200 14.79 -6.07 -10.17
C ASN A 200 15.62 -4.98 -10.87
N HIS A 201 15.33 -3.70 -10.62
CA HIS A 201 16.15 -2.61 -11.12
C HIS A 201 17.59 -2.68 -10.59
N LEU A 202 17.78 -2.89 -9.28
CA LEU A 202 19.11 -3.03 -8.69
C LEU A 202 19.88 -4.22 -9.28
N LEU A 203 19.20 -5.34 -9.54
CA LEU A 203 19.80 -6.54 -10.14
C LEU A 203 20.13 -6.38 -11.63
N ASN A 204 19.46 -5.46 -12.33
CA ASN A 204 19.78 -5.15 -13.72
C ASN A 204 21.01 -4.23 -13.83
N GLU A 205 21.25 -3.40 -12.82
CA GLU A 205 22.36 -2.45 -12.78
C GLU A 205 23.62 -3.00 -12.09
N ASN A 206 23.49 -4.00 -11.23
CA ASN A 206 24.57 -4.50 -10.37
C ASN A 206 24.65 -6.03 -10.38
N ASP A 207 25.85 -6.57 -10.14
CA ASP A 207 26.03 -7.99 -9.93
C ASP A 207 25.21 -8.50 -8.73
N VAL A 208 24.62 -9.68 -8.88
CA VAL A 208 23.73 -10.29 -7.87
C VAL A 208 24.42 -10.41 -6.51
N ASP A 209 25.72 -10.72 -6.49
CA ASP A 209 26.46 -10.89 -5.24
C ASP A 209 26.78 -9.55 -4.56
N LEU A 210 26.91 -8.44 -5.31
CA LEU A 210 26.97 -7.10 -4.73
C LEU A 210 25.64 -6.73 -4.07
N VAL A 211 24.52 -7.03 -4.72
CA VAL A 211 23.18 -6.77 -4.15
C VAL A 211 22.99 -7.56 -2.84
N LYS A 212 23.45 -8.82 -2.78
CA LYS A 212 23.43 -9.62 -1.54
C LYS A 212 24.28 -9.03 -0.42
N GLU A 213 25.49 -8.57 -0.72
CA GLU A 213 26.35 -7.95 0.30
C GLU A 213 25.79 -6.60 0.76
N ALA A 214 25.19 -5.81 -0.15
CA ALA A 214 24.52 -4.56 0.22
C ALA A 214 23.31 -4.81 1.13
N LEU A 215 22.55 -5.88 0.87
CA LEU A 215 21.47 -6.33 1.75
C LEU A 215 22.00 -6.70 3.16
N LYS A 216 23.07 -7.50 3.26
CA LYS A 216 23.70 -7.83 4.55
C LYS A 216 24.16 -6.59 5.31
N THR A 217 24.77 -5.63 4.60
CA THR A 217 25.23 -4.36 5.17
C THR A 217 24.06 -3.55 5.74
N ALA A 218 22.95 -3.50 5.01
CA ALA A 218 21.72 -2.83 5.43
C ALA A 218 21.11 -3.47 6.68
N ILE A 219 21.10 -4.80 6.76
CA ILE A 219 20.62 -5.57 7.91
C ILE A 219 21.50 -5.33 9.13
N ASN A 220 22.83 -5.42 8.98
CA ASN A 220 23.80 -5.17 10.05
C ASN A 220 23.74 -3.73 10.58
N SER A 221 23.33 -2.78 9.72
CA SER A 221 23.10 -1.38 10.10
C SER A 221 21.74 -1.13 10.75
N GLY A 222 20.90 -2.17 10.92
CA GLY A 222 19.54 -2.07 11.45
C GLY A 222 18.57 -1.34 10.51
N LYS A 223 18.90 -1.21 9.23
CA LYS A 223 18.14 -0.44 8.23
C LYS A 223 17.82 -1.30 7.00
N PRO A 224 17.02 -2.38 7.13
CA PRO A 224 16.62 -3.23 6.01
C PRO A 224 15.62 -2.48 5.09
N ASN A 225 16.15 -1.61 4.24
CA ASN A 225 15.38 -0.72 3.36
C ASN A 225 16.02 -0.72 1.97
N ILE A 226 15.22 -0.99 0.93
CA ILE A 226 15.69 -1.10 -0.47
C ILE A 226 16.36 0.19 -0.95
N LYS A 227 15.85 1.37 -0.55
CA LYS A 227 16.48 2.65 -0.88
C LYS A 227 17.84 2.81 -0.21
N TYR A 228 18.00 2.28 1.01
CA TYR A 228 19.28 2.29 1.70
C TYR A 228 20.28 1.35 1.02
N ILE A 229 19.83 0.17 0.60
CA ILE A 229 20.61 -0.80 -0.20
C ILE A 229 21.07 -0.15 -1.51
N GLY A 230 20.20 0.54 -2.24
CA GLY A 230 20.58 1.30 -3.43
C GLY A 230 21.59 2.42 -3.15
N GLY A 231 21.50 3.07 -1.98
CA GLY A 231 22.49 4.05 -1.53
C GLY A 231 23.86 3.43 -1.25
N ILE A 232 23.90 2.24 -0.65
CA ILE A 232 25.14 1.48 -0.43
C ILE A 232 25.78 1.12 -1.77
N LEU A 233 25.00 0.59 -2.71
CA LEU A 233 25.48 0.22 -4.05
C LEU A 233 26.07 1.43 -4.79
N ARG A 234 25.37 2.57 -4.79
CA ARG A 234 25.90 3.82 -5.39
C ARG A 234 27.18 4.32 -4.72
N ASN A 235 27.29 4.17 -3.39
CA ASN A 235 28.50 4.55 -2.67
C ASN A 235 29.69 3.65 -3.06
N TRP A 236 29.46 2.35 -3.24
CA TRP A 236 30.47 1.43 -3.75
C TRP A 236 30.88 1.76 -5.18
N GLU A 237 29.90 2.04 -6.05
CA GLU A 237 30.14 2.49 -7.42
C GLU A 237 31.00 3.77 -7.48
N MET A 238 30.66 4.79 -6.68
CA MET A 238 31.44 6.04 -6.60
C MET A 238 32.87 5.84 -6.09
N ASN A 239 33.11 4.82 -5.26
CA ASN A 239 34.45 4.49 -4.74
C ASN A 239 35.21 3.49 -5.62
N ASN A 240 34.71 3.18 -6.82
CA ASN A 240 35.26 2.16 -7.73
C ASN A 240 35.38 0.77 -7.07
N VAL A 241 34.44 0.44 -6.19
CA VAL A 241 34.32 -0.87 -5.53
C VAL A 241 33.26 -1.67 -6.30
N THR A 242 33.71 -2.49 -7.25
CA THR A 242 32.82 -3.23 -8.16
C THR A 242 32.88 -4.75 -7.96
N THR A 243 33.59 -5.23 -6.95
CA THR A 243 33.69 -6.67 -6.64
C THR A 243 33.47 -6.93 -5.16
N VAL A 244 32.86 -8.08 -4.83
CA VAL A 244 32.60 -8.50 -3.44
C VAL A 244 33.87 -8.52 -2.59
N GLU A 245 35.02 -8.93 -3.15
CA GLU A 245 36.31 -8.91 -2.46
C GLU A 245 36.73 -7.48 -2.07
N GLN A 246 36.50 -6.50 -2.94
CA GLN A 246 36.82 -5.10 -2.68
C GLN A 246 35.89 -4.51 -1.62
N VAL A 247 34.60 -4.88 -1.64
CA VAL A 247 33.62 -4.52 -0.60
C VAL A 247 34.14 -4.96 0.77
N ARG A 248 34.50 -6.24 0.92
CA ARG A 248 35.00 -6.78 2.19
C ARG A 248 36.27 -6.09 2.68
N GLN A 249 37.18 -5.73 1.77
CA GLN A 249 38.38 -4.96 2.11
C GLN A 249 38.05 -3.53 2.56
N SER A 250 37.09 -2.87 1.90
CA SER A 250 36.64 -1.52 2.27
C SER A 250 35.94 -1.50 3.63
N GLU A 251 35.11 -2.51 3.92
CA GLU A 251 34.42 -2.64 5.21
C GLU A 251 35.39 -2.89 6.34
N LYS A 252 36.42 -3.72 6.12
CA LYS A 252 37.46 -3.97 7.11
C LYS A 252 38.22 -2.68 7.44
N LYS A 253 38.64 -1.93 6.42
CA LYS A 253 39.28 -0.61 6.60
C LYS A 253 38.39 0.39 7.35
N ASN A 254 37.08 0.39 7.08
CA ASN A 254 36.15 1.28 7.77
C ASN A 254 35.90 0.87 9.24
N LYS A 255 35.88 -0.43 9.54
CA LYS A 255 35.83 -0.93 10.92
C LYS A 255 37.10 -0.61 11.68
N ASP A 256 38.26 -0.81 11.07
CA ASP A 256 39.57 -0.52 11.68
C ASP A 256 39.71 0.98 11.99
N LYS A 257 39.31 1.87 11.06
CA LYS A 257 39.27 3.33 11.29
C LYS A 257 38.30 3.73 12.40
N LYS A 258 37.15 3.07 12.49
CA LYS A 258 36.16 3.37 13.54
C LYS A 258 36.66 2.93 14.91
N ALA A 259 37.31 1.76 15.00
CA ALA A 259 37.95 1.29 16.22
C ALA A 259 39.14 2.18 16.64
N GLU A 260 39.94 2.67 15.69
CA GLU A 260 41.01 3.64 15.98
C GLU A 260 40.46 4.98 16.48
N GLN A 261 39.33 5.44 15.94
CA GLN A 261 38.69 6.68 16.39
C GLN A 261 38.07 6.52 17.78
N GLU A 262 37.36 5.41 18.04
CA GLU A 262 36.81 5.08 19.36
C GLU A 262 37.93 4.92 20.41
N ALA A 263 39.08 4.33 20.05
CA ALA A 263 40.24 4.23 20.93
C ALA A 263 40.89 5.60 21.22
N LYS A 264 40.92 6.52 20.25
CA LYS A 264 41.39 7.91 20.45
C LYS A 264 40.45 8.70 21.35
N ASP A 265 39.15 8.54 21.16
CA ASP A 265 38.13 9.21 21.95
C ASP A 265 38.09 8.66 23.40
N GLU A 266 38.37 7.36 23.61
CA GLU A 266 38.49 6.74 24.94
C GLU A 266 39.77 7.12 25.69
N TRP A 267 40.89 7.34 24.98
CA TRP A 267 42.19 7.65 25.58
C TRP A 267 42.63 9.12 25.46
N GLY A 268 41.78 9.99 24.91
CA GLY A 268 41.91 11.45 25.01
C GLY A 268 43.14 12.07 24.35
N TYR A 269 43.56 11.58 23.18
CA TYR A 269 44.63 12.20 22.37
C TYR A 269 44.07 13.07 21.24
#